data_AF-A0A1F3BIU5-F1
#
_entry.id   AF-A0A1F3BIU5-F1
#
_cell.length_a   1.000
_cell.length_b   1.000
_cell.length_c   1.000
_cell.angle_alpha   90.00
_cell.angle_beta   90.00
_cell.angle_gamma   90.00
#
_symmetry.space_group_name_H-M   'P 1'
#
loop_
_entity.id
_entity.type
_entity.pdbx_description
1 polymer ?
#
loop_
_entity_poly.entity_id
_entity_poly.type
_entity_poly.pdbx_seq_one_letter_code
_entity_poly.pdbx_strand_id
1 'polypeptide(L)'
;MLLLIAQAAWAAQDIEIEMKGTYVYWFTYRDADGNDRVSAPERFKGKSAKLDAGSLDERCSDVKLHVMDKSTGNMAIASYSPPKEKEPKPIKLNPDDFEYVRNVRLKIVTEDGAPLESALVEITDGAGTPMRALVTPADEGIASFGDVATGEMNVKVIAKGATKTIDSAIEIPLERKTPGFESDVKVAGDVHTLAVSEDGKKTPEGKPGKEESKAASSLILQSIAGLVLIIVVIAVIYAILKSRGMSAQDALRKMGAQIPPEGQPQPGPVADSNVCPFCGQTKDAAGNCACTVTPGTAPAGAPTAGPRLVGSQGTYSGQIFEISAGQVVIGRETGDIALSNDGTVSRRHATITAADGSYTIRDEGSSNGTFVNGAKIAEQTLAAGDEVQIGATKFRFQL
;
A
#
# COMPACT_ATOMS: atom_id res chain seq x y z
N MET A 1 -46.67 12.14 9.81
CA MET A 1 -45.58 12.68 10.65
C MET A 1 -44.27 12.22 10.04
N LEU A 2 -43.73 12.97 9.08
CA LEU A 2 -42.38 12.72 8.54
C LEU A 2 -41.39 13.12 9.64
N LEU A 3 -40.65 12.16 10.20
CA LEU A 3 -39.49 12.48 11.02
C LEU A 3 -38.42 13.07 10.09
N LEU A 4 -38.22 14.39 10.13
CA LEU A 4 -36.94 14.98 9.74
C LEU A 4 -35.90 14.50 10.76
N ILE A 5 -35.07 13.54 10.37
CA ILE A 5 -33.81 13.30 11.08
C ILE A 5 -32.94 14.51 10.76
N ALA A 6 -32.89 15.47 11.68
CA ALA A 6 -31.89 16.52 11.64
C ALA A 6 -30.52 15.81 11.76
N GLN A 7 -29.78 15.74 10.66
CA GLN A 7 -28.35 15.44 10.73
C GLN A 7 -27.73 16.53 11.61
N ALA A 8 -27.18 16.13 12.76
CA ALA A 8 -26.35 17.02 13.56
C ALA A 8 -25.11 17.35 12.71
N ALA A 9 -25.16 18.47 11.99
CA ALA A 9 -24.01 18.98 11.27
C ALA A 9 -22.98 19.42 12.33
N TRP A 10 -21.80 18.82 12.28
CA TRP A 10 -20.72 19.18 13.19
C TRP A 10 -20.30 20.63 12.99
N ALA A 11 -19.94 21.29 14.10
CA ALA A 11 -19.44 22.66 14.04
C ALA A 11 -18.12 22.67 13.26
N ALA A 12 -18.01 23.57 12.28
CA ALA A 12 -16.77 23.78 11.56
C ALA A 12 -15.67 24.22 12.54
N GLN A 13 -14.49 23.62 12.41
CA GLN A 13 -13.32 23.95 13.22
C GLN A 13 -12.29 24.66 12.35
N ASP A 14 -11.66 25.71 12.88
CA ASP A 14 -10.56 26.38 12.19
C ASP A 14 -9.28 25.55 12.30
N ILE A 15 -8.48 25.48 11.24
CA ILE A 15 -7.06 25.11 11.30
C ILE A 15 -6.26 26.40 11.26
N GLU A 16 -5.30 26.53 12.17
CA GLU A 16 -4.26 27.55 12.14
C GLU A 16 -2.91 26.88 11.88
N ILE A 17 -2.15 27.44 10.94
CA ILE A 17 -0.80 27.01 10.59
C ILE A 17 0.15 28.19 10.84
N GLU A 18 1.23 27.95 11.60
CA GLU A 18 2.18 29.01 11.96
C GLU A 18 3.05 29.51 10.78
N MET A 19 2.95 28.85 9.63
CA MET A 19 3.63 29.20 8.38
C MET A 19 2.63 29.51 7.26
N LYS A 20 3.09 30.25 6.25
CA LYS A 20 2.29 30.60 5.08
C LYS A 20 2.63 29.65 3.94
N GLY A 21 1.62 29.00 3.36
CA GLY A 21 1.83 28.05 2.26
C GLY A 21 0.59 27.83 1.40
N THR A 22 0.68 26.82 0.55
CA THR A 22 -0.47 26.26 -0.19
C THR A 22 -0.62 24.82 0.27
N TYR A 23 -1.76 24.50 0.85
CA TYR A 23 -2.00 23.23 1.52
C TYR A 23 -3.13 22.46 0.86
N VAL A 24 -3.10 21.14 1.02
CA VAL A 24 -4.20 20.23 0.75
C VAL A 24 -4.53 19.51 2.04
N TYR A 25 -5.80 19.40 2.42
CA TYR A 25 -6.21 18.56 3.54
C TYR A 25 -7.26 17.54 3.14
N TRP A 26 -7.35 16.44 3.90
CA TRP A 26 -8.40 15.44 3.81
C TRP A 26 -8.52 14.71 5.14
N PHE A 27 -9.59 13.94 5.30
CA PHE A 27 -9.81 13.08 6.45
C PHE A 27 -9.70 11.61 6.04
N THR A 28 -9.12 10.81 6.92
CA THR A 28 -9.32 9.35 6.92
C THR A 28 -10.14 9.00 8.15
N TYR A 29 -11.12 8.12 8.01
CA TYR A 29 -12.02 7.78 9.12
C TYR A 29 -12.65 6.42 8.87
N ARG A 30 -13.18 5.81 9.92
CA ARG A 30 -14.04 4.65 9.82
C ARG A 30 -15.50 5.10 9.86
N ASP A 31 -16.30 4.70 8.88
CA ASP A 31 -17.72 5.05 8.83
C ASP A 31 -18.57 4.21 9.81
N ALA A 32 -19.87 4.50 9.87
CA ALA A 32 -20.83 3.81 10.74
C ALA A 32 -20.91 2.29 10.51
N ASP A 33 -20.58 1.85 9.30
CA ASP A 33 -20.60 0.45 8.89
C ASP A 33 -19.25 -0.25 9.16
N GLY A 34 -18.28 0.47 9.73
CA GLY A 34 -16.96 -0.04 10.05
C GLY A 34 -15.97 0.01 8.88
N ASN A 35 -16.31 0.66 7.78
CA ASN A 35 -15.44 0.73 6.61
C ASN A 35 -14.49 1.92 6.70
N ASP A 36 -13.24 1.73 6.31
CA ASP A 36 -12.28 2.82 6.19
C ASP A 36 -12.62 3.68 4.97
N ARG A 37 -12.65 5.00 5.18
CA ARG A 37 -13.04 6.02 4.20
C ARG A 37 -12.00 7.13 4.15
N VAL A 38 -11.99 7.80 3.01
CA VAL A 38 -11.18 8.99 2.76
C VAL A 38 -12.10 10.09 2.23
N SER A 39 -12.06 11.28 2.82
CA SER A 39 -12.81 12.42 2.32
C SER A 39 -12.20 12.94 1.01
N ALA A 40 -12.98 13.73 0.26
CA ALA A 40 -12.42 14.47 -0.86
C ALA A 40 -11.33 15.44 -0.37
N PRO A 41 -10.21 15.57 -1.10
CA PRO A 41 -9.16 16.50 -0.72
C PRO A 41 -9.55 17.94 -1.05
N GLU A 42 -9.32 18.83 -0.10
CA GLU A 42 -9.61 20.25 -0.22
C GLU A 42 -8.35 21.10 -0.16
N ARG A 43 -8.40 22.28 -0.77
CA ARG A 43 -7.23 23.16 -0.90
C ARG A 43 -7.46 24.48 -0.20
N PHE A 44 -6.42 24.97 0.46
CA PHE A 44 -6.40 26.33 0.96
C PHE A 44 -5.02 26.96 0.86
N LYS A 45 -4.98 28.28 0.99
CA LYS A 45 -3.76 29.07 0.89
C LYS A 45 -3.76 30.12 1.99
N GLY A 46 -2.63 30.28 2.69
CA GLY A 46 -2.50 31.23 3.78
C GLY A 46 -1.97 30.57 5.04
N LYS A 47 -2.46 31.05 6.19
CA LYS A 47 -2.09 30.59 7.54
C LYS A 47 -3.26 29.97 8.30
N SER A 48 -4.48 30.00 7.74
CA SER A 48 -5.64 29.39 8.36
C SER A 48 -6.71 29.04 7.34
N ALA A 49 -7.56 28.09 7.68
CA ALA A 49 -8.74 27.71 6.91
C ALA A 49 -9.81 27.10 7.81
N LYS A 50 -11.08 27.24 7.42
CA LYS A 50 -12.18 26.49 8.02
C LYS A 50 -12.21 25.09 7.42
N LEU A 51 -12.27 24.08 8.28
CA LEU A 51 -12.48 22.71 7.86
C LEU A 51 -13.93 22.50 7.43
N ASP A 52 -14.09 21.98 6.21
CA ASP A 52 -15.33 21.32 5.82
C ASP A 52 -15.25 19.84 6.20
N ALA A 53 -16.04 19.47 7.22
CA ALA A 53 -16.20 18.11 7.68
C ALA A 53 -17.51 17.49 7.15
N GLY A 54 -18.01 17.92 5.99
CA GLY A 54 -19.31 17.51 5.46
C GLY A 54 -19.48 16.00 5.22
N SER A 55 -18.39 15.25 5.08
CA SER A 55 -18.42 13.78 4.93
C SER A 55 -18.46 13.00 6.26
N LEU A 56 -18.48 13.73 7.36
CA LEU A 56 -18.07 13.28 8.68
C LEU A 56 -19.30 13.44 9.60
N ASP A 57 -19.74 12.36 10.27
CA ASP A 57 -20.92 12.35 11.16
C ASP A 57 -20.67 11.59 12.48
N GLU A 58 -21.53 11.77 13.49
CA GLU A 58 -21.40 11.24 14.87
C GLU A 58 -21.02 9.77 15.01
N ARG A 59 -21.23 8.97 13.96
CA ARG A 59 -20.94 7.53 13.94
C ARG A 59 -19.54 7.22 13.41
N CYS A 60 -18.85 8.22 12.85
CA CYS A 60 -17.48 8.06 12.37
C CYS A 60 -16.51 7.93 13.54
N SER A 61 -15.58 6.97 13.42
CA SER A 61 -14.52 6.74 14.41
C SER A 61 -13.14 6.81 13.74
N ASP A 62 -12.09 6.77 14.55
CA ASP A 62 -10.69 6.77 14.09
C ASP A 62 -10.36 7.91 13.11
N VAL A 63 -10.99 9.08 13.29
CA VAL A 63 -10.86 10.21 12.38
C VAL A 63 -9.48 10.84 12.51
N LYS A 64 -8.75 10.91 11.39
CA LYS A 64 -7.47 11.62 11.27
C LYS A 64 -7.59 12.71 10.22
N LEU A 65 -7.13 13.90 10.58
CA LEU A 65 -6.91 15.01 9.68
C LEU A 65 -5.49 14.89 9.09
N HIS A 66 -5.40 14.95 7.77
CA HIS A 66 -4.15 15.00 7.04
C HIS A 66 -4.02 16.38 6.41
N VAL A 67 -2.88 17.04 6.55
CA VAL A 67 -2.59 18.35 5.94
C VAL A 67 -1.24 18.31 5.27
N MET A 68 -1.22 18.43 3.94
CA MET A 68 -0.01 18.37 3.12
C MET A 68 0.35 19.74 2.56
N ASP A 69 1.59 20.17 2.75
CA ASP A 69 2.16 21.33 2.08
C ASP A 69 2.51 20.96 0.64
N LYS A 70 1.93 21.67 -0.35
CA LYS A 70 2.15 21.40 -1.76
C LYS A 70 3.56 21.72 -2.26
N SER A 71 4.28 22.59 -1.55
CA SER A 71 5.62 23.03 -1.94
C SER A 71 6.69 22.03 -1.54
N THR A 72 6.60 21.52 -0.30
CA THR A 72 7.56 20.55 0.24
C THR A 72 7.12 19.10 0.02
N GLY A 73 5.82 18.86 -0.13
CA GLY A 73 5.22 17.52 -0.12
C GLY A 73 5.17 16.89 1.27
N ASN A 74 5.54 17.64 2.31
CA ASN A 74 5.46 17.19 3.69
C ASN A 74 4.01 17.23 4.17
N MET A 75 3.69 16.36 5.12
CA MET A 75 2.34 16.21 5.62
C MET A 75 2.34 16.11 7.14
N ALA A 76 1.37 16.77 7.76
CA ALA A 76 1.01 16.59 9.15
C ALA A 76 -0.20 15.65 9.25
N ILE A 77 -0.19 14.76 10.24
CA ILE A 77 -1.32 13.89 10.57
C ILE A 77 -1.72 14.17 12.01
N ALA A 78 -2.95 14.61 12.22
CA ALA A 78 -3.49 14.90 13.54
C ALA A 78 -4.74 14.06 13.80
N SER A 79 -4.86 13.48 14.99
CA SER A 79 -6.14 12.92 15.44
C SER A 79 -7.19 14.03 15.48
N TYR A 80 -8.34 13.78 14.86
CA TYR A 80 -9.44 14.71 14.82
C TYR A 80 -10.60 14.14 15.63
N SER A 81 -11.17 14.97 16.50
CA SER A 81 -12.41 14.66 17.18
C SER A 81 -13.39 15.77 16.88
N PRO A 82 -14.53 15.45 16.27
CA PRO A 82 -15.55 16.43 15.95
C PRO A 82 -15.96 17.18 17.22
N PRO A 83 -15.97 18.52 17.18
CA PRO A 83 -16.27 19.28 18.37
C PRO A 83 -17.74 19.17 18.76
N LYS A 84 -17.99 18.93 20.04
CA LYS A 84 -19.33 18.97 20.65
C LYS A 84 -19.73 20.36 21.16
N GLU A 85 -18.79 21.30 21.13
CA GLU A 85 -18.96 22.67 21.60
C GLU A 85 -19.46 23.58 20.47
N LYS A 86 -20.20 24.64 20.84
CA LYS A 86 -20.71 25.62 19.86
C LYS A 86 -19.62 26.44 19.16
N GLU A 87 -18.46 26.60 19.81
CA GLU A 87 -17.30 27.33 19.30
C GLU A 87 -16.03 26.52 19.54
N PRO A 88 -15.64 25.65 18.59
CA PRO A 88 -14.47 24.82 18.77
C PRO A 88 -13.16 25.61 18.72
N LYS A 89 -12.19 25.19 19.55
CA LYS A 89 -10.83 25.74 19.50
C LYS A 89 -10.16 25.38 18.16
N PRO A 90 -9.35 26.26 17.56
CA PRO A 90 -8.62 25.92 16.35
C PRO A 90 -7.65 24.76 16.55
N ILE A 91 -7.49 23.93 15.52
CA ILE A 91 -6.41 22.94 15.43
C ILE A 91 -5.17 23.71 15.01
N LYS A 92 -4.13 23.71 15.86
CA LYS A 92 -2.87 24.38 15.56
C LYS A 92 -1.87 23.38 15.02
N LEU A 93 -1.32 23.68 13.84
CA LEU A 93 -0.24 22.93 13.23
C LEU A 93 1.00 23.82 13.09
N ASN A 94 2.10 23.34 13.65
CA ASN A 94 3.41 23.96 13.65
C ASN A 94 4.28 23.32 12.56
N PRO A 95 5.41 23.93 12.19
CA PRO A 95 6.34 23.35 11.22
C PRO A 95 6.78 21.92 11.55
N ASP A 96 6.98 21.63 12.83
CA ASP A 96 7.47 20.32 13.28
C ASP A 96 6.41 19.21 13.15
N ASP A 97 5.12 19.55 12.98
CA ASP A 97 4.06 18.57 12.80
C ASP A 97 4.08 17.95 11.38
N PHE A 98 4.78 18.56 10.42
CA PHE A 98 4.85 18.12 9.01
C PHE A 98 5.92 17.04 8.80
N GLU A 99 5.83 15.98 9.59
CA GLU A 99 6.84 14.91 9.66
C GLU A 99 6.61 13.75 8.69
N TYR A 100 5.53 13.74 7.89
CA TYR A 100 5.21 12.65 6.97
C TYR A 100 5.44 13.00 5.50
N VAL A 101 5.63 11.99 4.66
CA VAL A 101 5.85 12.10 3.21
C VAL A 101 4.89 11.19 2.48
N ARG A 102 4.07 11.77 1.59
CA ARG A 102 3.04 11.00 0.89
C ARG A 102 3.57 10.17 -0.28
N ASN A 103 4.69 10.56 -0.89
CA ASN A 103 5.23 9.88 -2.07
C ASN A 103 6.68 9.47 -1.80
N VAL A 104 6.88 8.29 -1.23
CA VAL A 104 8.20 7.69 -1.01
C VAL A 104 8.42 6.60 -2.05
N ARG A 105 9.46 6.74 -2.86
CA ARG A 105 9.82 5.77 -3.91
C ARG A 105 11.22 5.24 -3.63
N LEU A 106 11.33 3.92 -3.47
CA LEU A 106 12.61 3.25 -3.32
C LEU A 106 12.90 2.45 -4.57
N LYS A 107 13.97 2.81 -5.28
CA LYS A 107 14.41 2.10 -6.46
C LYS A 107 15.31 0.94 -6.05
N ILE A 108 14.79 -0.27 -6.14
CA ILE A 108 15.48 -1.49 -5.72
C ILE A 108 16.31 -2.00 -6.90
N VAL A 109 17.63 -1.93 -6.76
CA VAL A 109 18.59 -2.25 -7.82
C VAL A 109 19.65 -3.22 -7.35
N THR A 110 20.31 -3.93 -8.27
CA THR A 110 21.51 -4.72 -7.96
C THR A 110 22.73 -3.83 -7.74
N GLU A 111 23.87 -4.41 -7.35
CA GLU A 111 25.15 -3.69 -7.28
C GLU A 111 25.52 -3.00 -8.61
N ASP A 112 25.19 -3.64 -9.73
CA ASP A 112 25.41 -3.12 -11.09
C ASP A 112 24.35 -2.10 -11.54
N GLY A 113 23.37 -1.79 -10.69
CA GLY A 113 22.32 -0.80 -10.94
C GLY A 113 21.12 -1.30 -11.74
N ALA A 114 21.04 -2.61 -12.03
CA ALA A 114 19.90 -3.19 -12.74
C ALA A 114 18.69 -3.31 -11.80
N PRO A 115 17.49 -2.89 -12.22
CA PRO A 115 16.29 -2.98 -11.39
C PRO A 115 15.88 -4.45 -11.15
N LEU A 116 15.40 -4.72 -9.95
CA LEU A 116 14.87 -6.05 -9.61
C LEU A 116 13.57 -6.31 -10.34
N GLU A 117 13.39 -7.53 -10.84
CA GLU A 117 12.17 -7.97 -11.52
C GLU A 117 10.99 -8.11 -10.55
N SER A 118 11.25 -8.66 -9.35
CA SER A 118 10.21 -8.79 -8.33
C SER A 118 10.79 -8.84 -6.92
N ALA A 119 10.14 -8.14 -6.00
CA ALA A 119 10.50 -8.13 -4.59
C ALA A 119 9.32 -7.72 -3.69
N LEU A 120 9.25 -8.24 -2.48
CA LEU A 120 8.48 -7.65 -1.39
C LEU A 120 9.42 -6.74 -0.61
N VAL A 121 9.11 -5.44 -0.55
CA VAL A 121 9.87 -4.45 0.20
C VAL A 121 9.08 -4.06 1.43
N GLU A 122 9.71 -4.13 2.59
CA GLU A 122 9.18 -3.68 3.87
C GLU A 122 10.03 -2.51 4.35
N ILE A 123 9.41 -1.39 4.71
CA ILE A 123 10.06 -0.31 5.44
C ILE A 123 9.53 -0.28 6.86
N THR A 124 10.38 0.01 7.83
CA THR A 124 10.00 0.19 9.23
C THR A 124 10.46 1.57 9.66
N ASP A 125 9.50 2.44 9.99
CA ASP A 125 9.78 3.78 10.48
C ASP A 125 10.36 3.78 11.90
N GLY A 126 10.75 4.96 12.39
CA GLY A 126 11.27 5.13 13.75
C GLY A 126 10.26 4.75 14.86
N ALA A 127 8.97 4.65 14.55
CA ALA A 127 7.92 4.17 15.47
C ALA A 127 7.79 2.65 15.48
N GLY A 128 8.49 1.94 14.59
CA GLY A 128 8.45 0.48 14.49
C GLY A 128 7.26 -0.05 13.69
N THR A 129 6.55 0.80 12.93
CA THR A 129 5.41 0.38 12.12
C THR A 129 5.89 -0.13 10.76
N PRO A 130 5.69 -1.41 10.41
CA PRO A 130 6.11 -1.92 9.12
C PRO A 130 5.11 -1.56 8.03
N MET A 131 5.61 -1.06 6.91
CA MET A 131 4.84 -0.78 5.69
C MET A 131 5.40 -1.64 4.56
N ARG A 132 4.55 -2.17 3.68
CA ARG A 132 4.96 -3.12 2.64
C ARG A 132 4.53 -2.67 1.25
N ALA A 133 5.42 -2.88 0.29
CA ALA A 133 5.16 -2.69 -1.13
C ALA A 133 5.62 -3.91 -1.92
N LEU A 134 4.80 -4.35 -2.87
CA LEU A 134 5.16 -5.38 -3.82
C LEU A 134 5.72 -4.71 -5.08
N VAL A 135 6.93 -5.09 -5.46
CA VAL A 135 7.56 -4.76 -6.73
C VAL A 135 7.28 -5.91 -7.69
N THR A 136 6.67 -5.57 -8.81
CA THR A 136 6.43 -6.45 -9.95
C THR A 136 7.28 -6.01 -11.15
N PRO A 137 7.38 -6.81 -12.22
CA PRO A 137 8.20 -6.44 -13.38
C PRO A 137 7.79 -5.10 -14.00
N ALA A 138 6.50 -4.78 -13.93
CA ALA A 138 5.93 -3.55 -14.47
C ALA A 138 6.24 -2.31 -13.63
N ASP A 139 6.78 -2.47 -12.43
CA ASP A 139 7.15 -1.36 -11.55
C ASP A 139 8.63 -0.99 -11.70
N GLU A 140 9.38 -1.68 -12.58
CA GLU A 140 10.78 -1.38 -12.91
C GLU A 140 11.71 -1.26 -11.70
N GLY A 141 11.50 -2.11 -10.69
CA GLY A 141 12.27 -2.09 -9.44
C GLY A 141 11.79 -1.06 -8.42
N ILE A 142 10.73 -0.28 -8.69
CA ILE A 142 10.27 0.80 -7.82
C ILE A 142 9.26 0.28 -6.79
N ALA A 143 9.62 0.39 -5.51
CA ALA A 143 8.70 0.23 -4.40
C ALA A 143 8.13 1.59 -3.99
N SER A 144 6.79 1.73 -3.97
CA SER A 144 6.11 2.98 -3.63
C SER A 144 5.38 2.87 -2.29
N PHE A 145 5.57 3.86 -1.43
CA PHE A 145 4.95 3.96 -0.11
C PHE A 145 4.28 5.33 0.05
N GLY A 146 3.16 5.33 0.77
CA GLY A 146 2.43 6.54 1.14
C GLY A 146 2.49 6.82 2.63
N ASP A 147 2.41 8.09 3.00
CA ASP A 147 2.28 8.58 4.38
C ASP A 147 3.37 8.04 5.33
N VAL A 148 4.62 8.09 4.87
CA VAL A 148 5.79 7.58 5.60
C VAL A 148 6.41 8.67 6.46
N ALA A 149 6.71 8.37 7.73
CA ALA A 149 7.41 9.31 8.61
C ALA A 149 8.84 9.64 8.10
N THR A 150 9.26 10.88 8.33
CA THR A 150 10.63 11.35 8.13
C THR A 150 11.58 10.77 9.18
N GLY A 151 12.88 10.85 8.92
CA GLY A 151 13.92 10.27 9.76
C GLY A 151 14.46 8.95 9.23
N GLU A 152 15.19 8.24 10.10
CA GLU A 152 15.78 6.94 9.78
C GLU A 152 14.72 5.84 9.70
N MET A 153 14.83 4.99 8.69
CA MET A 153 14.00 3.81 8.51
C MET A 153 14.84 2.61 8.11
N ASN A 154 14.42 1.44 8.59
CA ASN A 154 14.98 0.17 8.15
C ASN A 154 14.22 -0.32 6.94
N VAL A 155 14.93 -0.63 5.88
CA VAL A 155 14.37 -1.23 4.68
C VAL A 155 14.79 -2.68 4.65
N LYS A 156 13.82 -3.56 4.41
CA LYS A 156 13.97 -4.99 4.22
C LYS A 156 13.42 -5.39 2.86
N VAL A 157 14.26 -6.03 2.05
CA VAL A 157 13.88 -6.54 0.72
C VAL A 157 13.76 -8.05 0.77
N ILE A 158 12.79 -8.63 0.08
CA ILE A 158 12.61 -10.09 -0.05
C ILE A 158 12.37 -10.40 -1.53
N ALA A 159 13.33 -11.00 -2.22
CA ALA A 159 13.26 -11.32 -3.64
C ALA A 159 12.99 -12.82 -3.91
N LYS A 160 12.37 -13.13 -5.05
CA LYS A 160 12.11 -14.53 -5.45
C LYS A 160 13.42 -15.21 -5.88
N GLY A 161 13.69 -16.40 -5.33
CA GLY A 161 14.91 -17.18 -5.62
C GLY A 161 16.03 -17.05 -4.57
N ALA A 162 15.96 -16.04 -3.69
CA ALA A 162 16.79 -15.92 -2.50
C ALA A 162 16.09 -15.07 -1.43
N THR A 163 15.71 -15.67 -0.29
CA THR A 163 15.27 -14.89 0.88
C THR A 163 16.48 -14.16 1.46
N LYS A 164 16.81 -12.99 0.92
CA LYS A 164 17.86 -12.13 1.45
C LYS A 164 17.23 -10.94 2.16
N THR A 165 17.14 -11.03 3.49
CA THR A 165 16.92 -9.84 4.32
C THR A 165 18.16 -8.95 4.18
N ILE A 166 17.97 -7.79 3.57
CA ILE A 166 18.95 -6.71 3.60
C ILE A 166 18.37 -5.68 4.52
N ASP A 167 19.01 -5.41 5.65
CA ASP A 167 18.64 -4.32 6.54
C ASP A 167 19.47 -3.10 6.11
N SER A 168 18.88 -2.24 5.29
CA SER A 168 19.48 -0.96 4.90
C SER A 168 18.79 0.16 5.65
N ALA A 169 19.56 1.00 6.34
CA ALA A 169 19.04 2.25 6.89
C ALA A 169 18.95 3.30 5.78
N ILE A 170 17.79 3.94 5.63
CA ILE A 170 17.60 5.11 4.76
C ILE A 170 17.12 6.26 5.64
N GLU A 171 17.63 7.46 5.41
CA GLU A 171 17.16 8.66 6.08
C GLU A 171 16.29 9.49 5.13
N ILE A 172 15.05 9.76 5.53
CA ILE A 172 14.17 10.70 4.85
C ILE A 172 14.30 12.07 5.52
N PRO A 173 14.98 13.06 4.90
CA PRO A 173 15.18 14.36 5.52
C PRO A 173 13.87 15.15 5.56
N LEU A 174 13.65 15.90 6.64
CA LEU A 174 12.47 16.77 6.77
C LEU A 174 12.45 17.88 5.71
N GLU A 175 13.60 18.52 5.46
CA GLU A 175 13.75 19.55 4.43
C GLU A 175 14.04 18.94 3.06
N ARG A 176 13.21 19.26 2.06
CA ARG A 176 13.35 18.77 0.68
C ARG A 176 13.03 19.85 -0.35
N LYS A 177 13.73 19.78 -1.49
CA LYS A 177 13.54 20.70 -2.63
C LYS A 177 12.38 20.31 -3.54
N THR A 178 11.94 19.06 -3.47
CA THR A 178 10.92 18.47 -4.34
C THR A 178 9.86 17.77 -3.50
N PRO A 179 8.58 17.81 -3.91
CA PRO A 179 7.54 17.01 -3.27
C PRO A 179 7.84 15.51 -3.38
N GLY A 180 7.91 14.83 -2.25
CA GLY A 180 8.21 13.39 -2.16
C GLY A 180 9.68 13.08 -1.89
N PHE A 181 10.00 11.80 -1.87
CA PHE A 181 11.34 11.27 -1.61
C PHE A 181 11.64 10.10 -2.55
N GLU A 182 12.83 10.10 -3.12
CA GLU A 182 13.32 9.01 -3.96
C GLU A 182 14.75 8.64 -3.57
N SER A 183 15.01 7.34 -3.43
CA SER A 183 16.34 6.83 -3.10
C SER A 183 16.57 5.44 -3.70
N ASP A 184 17.83 5.14 -4.00
CA ASP A 184 18.26 3.83 -4.50
C ASP A 184 18.58 2.90 -3.33
N VAL A 185 18.12 1.65 -3.42
CA VAL A 185 18.43 0.58 -2.48
C VAL A 185 19.16 -0.53 -3.23
N LYS A 186 20.44 -0.70 -2.90
CA LYS A 186 21.29 -1.69 -3.55
C LYS A 186 21.14 -3.07 -2.91
N VAL A 187 20.98 -4.09 -3.74
CA VAL A 187 20.81 -5.49 -3.37
C VAL A 187 21.99 -6.30 -3.90
N ALA A 188 22.70 -6.99 -3.01
CA ALA A 188 23.89 -7.77 -3.36
C ALA A 188 23.59 -9.24 -3.69
N GLY A 189 24.33 -9.77 -4.67
CA GLY A 189 24.35 -11.17 -5.11
C GLY A 189 23.27 -11.56 -6.12
N ASP A 190 23.14 -12.87 -6.39
CA ASP A 190 22.31 -13.39 -7.48
C ASP A 190 20.81 -13.22 -7.20
N VAL A 191 20.25 -12.12 -7.72
CA VAL A 191 18.80 -11.83 -7.73
C VAL A 191 18.34 -11.66 -9.17
N HIS A 192 17.11 -12.07 -9.46
CA HIS A 192 16.55 -11.86 -10.80
C HIS A 192 16.31 -10.37 -11.06
N THR A 193 16.93 -9.88 -12.13
CA THR A 193 16.80 -8.52 -12.64
C THR A 193 15.94 -8.50 -13.88
N LEU A 194 15.36 -7.33 -14.16
CA LEU A 194 14.73 -7.12 -15.45
C LEU A 194 15.78 -7.23 -16.55
N ALA A 195 15.46 -8.03 -17.57
CA ALA A 195 16.33 -8.20 -18.73
C ALA A 195 16.55 -6.84 -19.39
N VAL A 196 17.78 -6.32 -19.31
CA VAL A 196 18.19 -5.18 -20.12
C VAL A 196 18.26 -5.66 -21.56
N SER A 197 17.27 -5.28 -22.37
CA SER A 197 17.29 -5.57 -23.80
C SER A 197 18.34 -4.66 -24.45
N GLU A 198 19.58 -5.13 -24.53
CA GLU A 198 20.58 -4.54 -25.40
C GLU A 198 20.28 -4.97 -26.84
N ASP A 199 19.55 -4.13 -27.58
CA ASP A 199 19.46 -4.29 -29.03
C ASP A 199 20.85 -4.05 -29.65
N GLY A 200 21.51 -5.15 -30.02
CA GLY A 200 22.33 -5.20 -31.22
C GLY A 200 23.79 -5.63 -31.07
N LYS A 201 24.05 -6.92 -30.80
CA LYS A 201 24.80 -7.81 -31.74
C LYS A 201 25.14 -9.18 -31.14
N LYS A 202 24.66 -10.20 -31.86
CA LYS A 202 25.26 -11.52 -32.12
C LYS A 202 25.74 -12.36 -30.93
N THR A 203 24.98 -13.43 -30.70
CA THR A 203 25.40 -14.72 -30.13
C THR A 203 26.70 -15.22 -30.80
N PRO A 204 27.57 -15.88 -30.04
CA PRO A 204 27.77 -17.30 -30.32
C PRO A 204 27.76 -18.18 -29.06
N GLU A 205 27.32 -19.42 -29.26
CA GLU A 205 27.37 -20.54 -28.32
C GLU A 205 28.78 -20.80 -27.78
N GLY A 206 28.85 -21.13 -26.47
CA GLY A 206 30.05 -21.64 -25.83
C GLY A 206 29.73 -22.34 -24.50
N LYS A 207 30.00 -23.65 -24.43
CA LYS A 207 29.83 -24.56 -23.28
C LYS A 207 30.65 -24.16 -22.03
N PRO A 208 30.33 -24.70 -20.83
CA PRO A 208 30.77 -24.15 -19.55
C PRO A 208 32.24 -24.48 -19.27
N GLY A 209 33.01 -23.43 -18.94
CA GLY A 209 34.40 -23.49 -18.52
C GLY A 209 34.55 -23.22 -17.02
N LYS A 210 35.17 -24.21 -16.36
CA LYS A 210 35.66 -24.30 -14.98
C LYS A 210 35.89 -23.01 -14.19
N GLU A 211 35.45 -23.07 -12.93
CA GLU A 211 35.94 -22.30 -11.79
C GLU A 211 37.48 -22.28 -11.71
N GLU A 212 38.05 -21.08 -11.63
CA GLU A 212 39.29 -20.82 -10.91
C GLU A 212 39.20 -19.44 -10.24
N SER A 213 38.82 -19.42 -8.96
CA SER A 213 38.98 -18.26 -8.08
C SER A 213 40.45 -18.20 -7.63
N LYS A 214 41.14 -17.09 -7.94
CA LYS A 214 42.36 -16.70 -7.23
C LYS A 214 42.26 -15.26 -6.74
N ALA A 215 42.32 -15.16 -5.42
CA ALA A 215 42.96 -14.10 -4.64
C ALA A 215 42.32 -12.69 -4.64
N ALA A 216 41.35 -12.51 -3.74
CA ALA A 216 41.21 -11.26 -2.97
C ALA A 216 41.26 -11.61 -1.47
N SER A 217 42.44 -12.06 -1.04
CA SER A 217 42.78 -12.23 0.37
C SER A 217 43.15 -10.87 0.97
N SER A 218 42.24 -10.22 1.70
CA SER A 218 42.66 -9.28 2.77
C SER A 218 41.56 -8.73 3.71
N LEU A 219 40.26 -9.05 3.56
CA LEU A 219 39.23 -8.34 4.36
C LEU A 219 38.14 -9.19 5.04
N ILE A 220 38.23 -10.53 5.03
CA ILE A 220 37.19 -11.40 5.64
C ILE A 220 37.58 -11.88 7.06
N LEU A 221 38.78 -11.59 7.56
CA LEU A 221 39.26 -12.17 8.82
C LEU A 221 38.92 -11.39 10.11
N GLN A 222 38.17 -10.30 10.05
CA GLN A 222 37.74 -9.55 11.26
C GLN A 222 36.31 -9.86 11.72
N SER A 223 35.46 -10.46 10.88
CA SER A 223 34.04 -10.68 11.22
C SER A 223 33.77 -12.06 11.85
N ILE A 224 34.62 -13.06 11.58
CA ILE A 224 34.45 -14.43 12.10
C ILE A 224 34.83 -14.52 13.59
N ALA A 225 35.85 -13.78 14.02
CA ALA A 225 36.29 -13.78 15.42
C ALA A 225 35.22 -13.22 16.37
N GLY A 226 34.49 -12.18 15.95
CA GLY A 226 33.39 -11.62 16.73
C GLY A 226 32.21 -12.58 16.88
N LEU A 227 31.85 -13.29 15.81
CA LEU A 227 30.74 -14.24 15.81
C LEU A 227 31.08 -15.50 16.64
N VAL A 228 32.32 -15.97 16.58
CA VAL A 228 32.83 -17.06 17.45
C VAL A 228 32.87 -16.62 18.91
N LEU A 229 33.29 -15.38 19.21
CA LEU A 229 33.28 -14.85 20.58
C LEU A 229 31.84 -14.80 21.15
N ILE A 230 30.87 -14.33 20.36
CA ILE A 230 29.46 -14.28 20.76
C ILE A 230 28.92 -15.70 21.00
N ILE A 231 29.21 -16.66 20.12
CA ILE A 231 28.79 -18.05 20.30
C ILE A 231 29.41 -18.66 21.57
N VAL A 232 30.69 -18.39 21.84
CA VAL A 232 31.36 -18.87 23.06
C VAL A 232 30.76 -18.21 24.31
N VAL A 233 30.47 -16.90 24.27
CA VAL A 233 29.81 -16.20 25.40
C VAL A 233 28.41 -16.77 25.64
N ILE A 234 27.63 -17.00 24.60
CA ILE A 234 26.30 -17.63 24.70
C ILE A 234 26.42 -19.06 25.26
N ALA A 235 27.39 -19.84 24.81
CA ALA A 235 27.62 -21.20 25.30
C ALA A 235 28.06 -21.23 26.77
N VAL A 236 28.90 -20.28 27.20
CA VAL A 236 29.33 -20.12 28.60
C VAL A 236 28.16 -19.67 29.47
N ILE A 237 27.36 -18.71 29.02
CA ILE A 237 26.14 -18.28 29.73
C ILE A 237 25.17 -19.46 29.85
N TYR A 238 24.96 -20.23 28.77
CA TYR A 238 24.11 -21.42 28.79
C TYR A 238 24.64 -22.49 29.76
N ALA A 239 25.96 -22.73 29.79
CA ALA A 239 26.59 -23.67 30.72
C ALA A 239 26.46 -23.21 32.20
N ILE A 240 26.54 -21.90 32.46
CA ILE A 240 26.33 -21.30 33.79
C ILE A 240 24.86 -21.37 34.20
N LEU A 241 23.92 -21.14 33.28
CA LEU A 241 22.49 -21.26 33.55
C LEU A 241 22.10 -22.72 33.81
N LYS A 242 22.67 -23.66 33.05
CA LYS A 242 22.47 -25.10 33.22
C LYS A 242 23.06 -25.64 34.53
N SER A 243 24.24 -25.17 34.94
CA SER A 243 24.86 -25.58 36.22
C SER A 243 24.11 -25.05 37.45
N ARG A 244 23.24 -24.04 37.27
CA ARG A 244 22.35 -23.50 38.30
C ARG A 244 20.94 -24.08 38.28
N GLY A 245 20.64 -25.04 37.39
CA GLY A 245 19.36 -25.74 37.34
C GLY A 245 18.15 -24.88 36.95
N MET A 246 18.37 -23.69 36.38
CA MET A 246 17.29 -22.78 35.96
C MET A 246 16.89 -23.04 34.51
N SER A 247 15.58 -23.16 34.24
CA SER A 247 15.10 -23.20 32.85
C SER A 247 15.20 -21.82 32.20
N ALA A 248 15.32 -21.76 30.88
CA ALA A 248 15.36 -20.49 30.14
C ALA A 248 14.13 -19.61 30.40
N GLN A 249 12.96 -20.24 30.65
CA GLN A 249 11.71 -19.56 30.95
C GLN A 249 11.72 -18.91 32.35
N ASP A 250 12.41 -19.50 33.33
CA ASP A 250 12.55 -18.92 34.68
C ASP A 250 13.48 -17.70 34.70
N ALA A 251 14.50 -17.69 33.83
CA ALA A 251 15.40 -16.55 33.65
C ALA A 251 14.68 -15.35 33.01
N LEU A 252 13.81 -15.58 32.02
CA LEU A 252 12.98 -14.55 31.37
C LEU A 252 11.92 -13.96 32.32
N ARG A 253 11.30 -14.78 33.17
CA ARG A 253 10.36 -14.30 34.21
C ARG A 253 11.03 -13.41 35.25
N LYS A 254 12.28 -13.69 35.63
CA LYS A 254 13.06 -12.82 36.54
C LYS A 254 13.44 -11.47 35.95
N MET A 255 13.43 -11.34 34.62
CA MET A 255 13.69 -10.09 33.90
C MET A 255 12.41 -9.30 33.55
N GLY A 256 11.25 -9.69 34.09
CA GLY A 256 10.00 -8.96 33.95
C GLY A 256 9.22 -9.23 32.66
N ALA A 257 9.65 -10.20 31.83
CA ALA A 257 8.90 -10.60 30.65
C ALA A 257 7.68 -11.44 31.05
N GLN A 258 6.47 -10.92 30.76
CA GLN A 258 5.22 -11.68 30.91
C GLN A 258 5.06 -12.60 29.70
N ILE A 259 5.32 -13.90 29.88
CA ILE A 259 5.06 -14.92 28.87
C ILE A 259 3.65 -15.49 29.14
N PRO A 260 2.69 -15.35 28.21
CA PRO A 260 1.38 -15.99 28.33
C PRO A 260 1.53 -17.52 28.42
N PRO A 261 0.70 -18.22 29.20
CA PRO A 261 0.76 -19.68 29.24
C PRO A 261 0.40 -20.26 27.86
N GLU A 262 1.27 -21.10 27.31
CA GLU A 262 0.96 -21.93 26.15
C GLU A 262 -0.10 -22.97 26.53
N GLY A 263 -1.14 -23.10 25.71
CA GLY A 263 -1.92 -24.34 25.62
C GLY A 263 -3.31 -24.36 26.24
N GLN A 264 -4.11 -23.32 26.08
CA GLN A 264 -5.57 -23.50 26.02
C GLN A 264 -6.09 -22.97 24.68
N PRO A 265 -6.70 -23.82 23.82
CA PRO A 265 -7.38 -23.33 22.64
C PRO A 265 -8.49 -22.40 23.11
N GLN A 266 -8.39 -21.11 22.79
CA GLN A 266 -9.57 -20.26 22.82
C GLN A 266 -10.58 -20.87 21.84
N PRO A 267 -11.83 -21.14 22.26
CA PRO A 267 -12.88 -21.45 21.30
C PRO A 267 -12.95 -20.25 20.37
N GLY A 268 -12.54 -20.44 19.11
CA GLY A 268 -12.82 -19.48 18.08
C GLY A 268 -14.33 -19.19 18.03
N PRO A 269 -14.77 -18.04 17.50
CA PRO A 269 -16.18 -17.81 17.26
C PRO A 269 -16.76 -19.05 16.58
N VAL A 270 -17.83 -19.60 17.16
CA VAL A 270 -18.47 -20.81 16.65
C VAL A 270 -18.96 -20.47 15.25
N ALA A 271 -18.15 -20.80 14.24
CA ALA A 271 -18.53 -20.62 12.86
C ALA A 271 -19.73 -21.53 12.65
N ASP A 272 -20.90 -20.92 12.47
CA ASP A 272 -22.13 -21.64 12.22
C ASP A 272 -21.88 -22.55 11.02
N SER A 273 -21.92 -23.87 11.23
CA SER A 273 -21.45 -24.85 10.25
C SER A 273 -22.27 -24.82 8.96
N ASN A 274 -23.43 -24.17 9.00
CA ASN A 274 -24.32 -23.90 7.89
C ASN A 274 -23.97 -22.66 7.08
N VAL A 275 -22.96 -21.87 7.46
CA VAL A 275 -22.52 -20.68 6.71
C VAL A 275 -21.21 -20.98 5.99
N CYS A 276 -21.11 -20.58 4.73
CA CYS A 276 -19.93 -20.80 3.91
C CYS A 276 -18.79 -19.86 4.33
N PRO A 277 -17.58 -20.36 4.63
CA PRO A 277 -16.46 -19.53 5.10
C PRO A 277 -15.84 -18.64 4.01
N PHE A 278 -16.17 -18.86 2.73
CA PHE A 278 -15.62 -18.10 1.61
C PHE A 278 -16.47 -16.92 1.19
N CYS A 279 -17.80 -17.02 1.27
CA CYS A 279 -18.72 -15.99 0.78
C CYS A 279 -19.79 -15.56 1.79
N GLY A 280 -19.85 -16.18 2.98
CA GLY A 280 -20.81 -15.84 4.03
C GLY A 280 -22.27 -16.25 3.76
N GLN A 281 -22.57 -16.94 2.66
CA GLN A 281 -23.91 -17.44 2.35
C GLN A 281 -24.21 -18.77 3.05
N THR A 282 -25.48 -19.06 3.30
CA THR A 282 -25.91 -20.37 3.84
C THR A 282 -25.63 -21.49 2.84
N LYS A 283 -25.04 -22.59 3.30
CA LYS A 283 -24.81 -23.80 2.51
C LYS A 283 -26.14 -24.43 2.08
N ASP A 284 -26.13 -25.12 0.94
CA ASP A 284 -27.31 -25.85 0.48
C ASP A 284 -27.60 -27.09 1.35
N ALA A 285 -28.73 -27.76 1.10
CA ALA A 285 -29.15 -28.95 1.84
C ALA A 285 -28.16 -30.13 1.73
N ALA A 286 -27.23 -30.10 0.78
CA ALA A 286 -26.16 -31.07 0.60
C ALA A 286 -24.85 -30.64 1.29
N GLY A 287 -24.82 -29.48 1.94
CA GLY A 287 -23.65 -28.93 2.65
C GLY A 287 -22.64 -28.24 1.73
N ASN A 288 -22.98 -28.00 0.46
CA ASN A 288 -22.10 -27.34 -0.50
C ASN A 288 -22.28 -25.82 -0.43
N CYS A 289 -21.18 -25.08 -0.62
CA CYS A 289 -21.28 -23.65 -0.82
C CYS A 289 -21.76 -23.38 -2.25
N ALA A 290 -22.71 -22.46 -2.44
CA ALA A 290 -23.09 -22.00 -3.77
C ALA A 290 -21.92 -21.39 -4.57
N CYS A 291 -20.84 -20.98 -3.88
CA CYS A 291 -19.63 -20.44 -4.47
C CYS A 291 -18.54 -21.48 -4.80
N THR A 292 -18.79 -22.80 -4.63
CA THR A 292 -17.78 -23.78 -5.07
C THR A 292 -17.65 -23.76 -6.58
N VAL A 293 -16.57 -23.15 -7.06
CA VAL A 293 -16.01 -23.40 -8.39
C VAL A 293 -15.66 -24.87 -8.40
N THR A 294 -16.45 -25.68 -9.11
CA THR A 294 -16.05 -27.04 -9.42
C THR A 294 -14.75 -26.94 -10.21
N PRO A 295 -13.65 -27.64 -9.87
CA PRO A 295 -12.53 -27.82 -10.78
C PRO A 295 -12.99 -28.81 -11.88
N GLY A 296 -13.97 -28.35 -12.66
CA GLY A 296 -14.38 -28.98 -13.90
C GLY A 296 -13.56 -28.34 -15.00
N THR A 297 -12.83 -29.18 -15.73
CA THR A 297 -12.23 -28.95 -17.04
C THR A 297 -12.28 -27.49 -17.49
N ALA A 298 -11.11 -26.84 -17.45
CA ALA A 298 -10.88 -25.54 -18.05
C ALA A 298 -11.65 -25.46 -19.38
N PRO A 299 -12.57 -24.50 -19.57
CA PRO A 299 -13.10 -24.22 -20.88
C PRO A 299 -11.91 -24.00 -21.80
N ALA A 300 -11.76 -24.87 -22.79
CA ALA A 300 -10.85 -24.66 -23.90
C ALA A 300 -11.34 -23.41 -24.63
N GLY A 301 -10.76 -22.27 -24.26
CA GLY A 301 -11.19 -20.96 -24.72
C GLY A 301 -10.91 -19.86 -23.71
N ALA A 302 -9.71 -19.82 -23.11
CA ALA A 302 -9.21 -18.56 -22.59
C ALA A 302 -8.82 -17.71 -23.81
N PRO A 303 -9.46 -16.56 -24.09
CA PRO A 303 -8.88 -15.61 -25.02
C PRO A 303 -7.63 -15.04 -24.34
N THR A 304 -6.48 -15.37 -24.91
CA THR A 304 -5.27 -14.58 -24.72
C THR A 304 -5.34 -13.46 -25.77
N ALA A 305 -4.93 -12.24 -25.39
CA ALA A 305 -4.84 -11.01 -26.20
C ALA A 305 -6.14 -10.19 -26.34
N GLY A 306 -6.26 -9.14 -25.54
CA GLY A 306 -7.37 -8.21 -25.59
C GLY A 306 -7.27 -7.14 -24.48
N PRO A 307 -7.63 -5.88 -24.80
CA PRO A 307 -7.58 -4.78 -23.85
C PRO A 307 -8.48 -5.04 -22.65
N ARG A 308 -7.99 -4.77 -21.44
CA ARG A 308 -8.70 -5.05 -20.20
C ARG A 308 -8.31 -4.09 -19.06
N LEU A 309 -9.22 -3.94 -18.12
CA LEU A 309 -8.96 -3.34 -16.81
C LEU A 309 -8.82 -4.45 -15.77
N VAL A 310 -7.71 -4.46 -15.05
CA VAL A 310 -7.48 -5.41 -13.95
C VAL A 310 -7.51 -4.64 -12.63
N GLY A 311 -8.43 -4.98 -11.74
CA GLY A 311 -8.52 -4.34 -10.43
C GLY A 311 -7.25 -4.56 -9.62
N SER A 312 -6.52 -3.50 -9.33
CA SER A 312 -5.30 -3.53 -8.51
C SER A 312 -5.62 -3.31 -7.03
N GLN A 313 -6.55 -2.40 -6.71
CA GLN A 313 -6.94 -2.06 -5.33
C GLN A 313 -8.42 -1.68 -5.24
N GLY A 314 -9.00 -1.78 -4.05
CA GLY A 314 -10.41 -1.46 -3.79
C GLY A 314 -11.34 -2.67 -3.94
N THR A 315 -12.65 -2.42 -3.96
CA THR A 315 -13.72 -3.43 -3.91
C THR A 315 -13.63 -4.48 -5.02
N TYR A 316 -13.05 -4.12 -6.16
CA TYR A 316 -12.91 -5.00 -7.32
C TYR A 316 -11.46 -5.47 -7.56
N SER A 317 -10.60 -5.42 -6.54
CA SER A 317 -9.24 -5.97 -6.64
C SER A 317 -9.26 -7.43 -7.07
N GLY A 318 -8.37 -7.78 -8.01
CA GLY A 318 -8.27 -9.10 -8.61
C GLY A 318 -9.28 -9.42 -9.71
N GLN A 319 -10.29 -8.56 -9.93
CA GLN A 319 -11.25 -8.76 -11.02
C GLN A 319 -10.71 -8.24 -12.35
N ILE A 320 -11.13 -8.86 -13.44
CA ILE A 320 -10.74 -8.51 -14.80
C ILE A 320 -11.98 -8.12 -15.58
N PHE A 321 -11.94 -6.95 -16.20
CA PHE A 321 -13.00 -6.43 -17.06
C PHE A 321 -12.45 -6.24 -18.47
N GLU A 322 -12.99 -6.97 -19.44
CA GLU A 322 -12.60 -6.84 -20.84
C GLU A 322 -13.14 -5.56 -21.46
N ILE A 323 -12.33 -4.89 -22.26
CA ILE A 323 -12.73 -3.70 -23.02
C ILE A 323 -13.08 -4.16 -24.43
N SER A 324 -14.38 -4.21 -24.72
CA SER A 324 -14.87 -4.51 -26.06
C SER A 324 -14.53 -3.39 -27.05
N ALA A 325 -14.49 -3.71 -28.34
CA ALA A 325 -14.34 -2.70 -29.39
C ALA A 325 -15.51 -1.71 -29.36
N GLY A 326 -15.24 -0.43 -29.67
CA GLY A 326 -16.24 0.64 -29.63
C GLY A 326 -16.28 1.36 -28.29
N GLN A 327 -17.46 1.56 -27.72
CA GLN A 327 -17.66 2.35 -26.51
C GLN A 327 -18.03 1.43 -25.33
N VAL A 328 -17.26 1.51 -24.24
CA VAL A 328 -17.47 0.76 -22.99
C VAL A 328 -17.79 1.75 -21.88
N VAL A 329 -19.00 1.67 -21.33
CA VAL A 329 -19.44 2.55 -20.24
C VAL A 329 -19.16 1.90 -18.90
N ILE A 330 -18.56 2.66 -17.98
CA ILE A 330 -18.24 2.25 -16.62
C ILE A 330 -19.11 3.05 -15.65
N GLY A 331 -19.79 2.36 -14.75
CA GLY A 331 -20.69 3.01 -13.81
C GLY A 331 -21.23 2.08 -12.74
N ARG A 332 -21.91 2.64 -11.74
CA ARG A 332 -22.46 1.88 -10.61
C ARG A 332 -23.69 1.06 -10.98
N GLU A 333 -24.58 1.64 -11.78
CA GLU A 333 -25.89 1.06 -12.11
C GLU A 333 -26.05 0.79 -13.61
N THR A 334 -25.39 1.60 -14.45
CA THR A 334 -25.53 1.55 -15.90
C THR A 334 -24.16 1.53 -16.56
N GLY A 335 -23.89 0.51 -17.37
CA GLY A 335 -22.67 0.38 -18.15
C GLY A 335 -22.34 -1.07 -18.48
N ASP A 336 -21.43 -1.26 -19.42
CA ASP A 336 -20.85 -2.57 -19.77
C ASP A 336 -19.98 -3.11 -18.62
N ILE A 337 -19.37 -2.21 -17.84
CA ILE A 337 -18.65 -2.52 -16.61
C ILE A 337 -19.42 -1.92 -15.42
N ALA A 338 -20.12 -2.80 -14.68
CA ALA A 338 -20.96 -2.43 -13.54
C ALA A 338 -20.21 -2.56 -12.21
N LEU A 339 -19.92 -1.41 -11.58
CA LEU A 339 -19.25 -1.31 -10.28
C LEU A 339 -20.26 -1.07 -9.15
N SER A 340 -21.30 -1.90 -9.07
CA SER A 340 -22.47 -1.71 -8.21
C SER A 340 -22.21 -1.74 -6.69
N ASN A 341 -21.13 -2.37 -6.25
CA ASN A 341 -20.72 -2.45 -4.85
C ASN A 341 -19.85 -1.26 -4.41
N ASP A 342 -19.55 -0.33 -5.33
CA ASP A 342 -18.82 0.90 -5.01
C ASP A 342 -19.77 2.10 -5.05
N GLY A 343 -20.21 2.53 -3.88
CA GLY A 343 -21.10 3.68 -3.71
C GLY A 343 -20.50 5.02 -4.17
N THR A 344 -19.18 5.09 -4.31
CA THR A 344 -18.47 6.29 -4.79
C THR A 344 -18.43 6.38 -6.32
N VAL A 345 -18.89 5.35 -7.02
CA VAL A 345 -19.04 5.36 -8.47
C VAL A 345 -20.39 5.98 -8.83
N SER A 346 -20.39 6.99 -9.71
CA SER A 346 -21.62 7.53 -10.29
C SER A 346 -22.33 6.50 -11.16
N ARG A 347 -23.66 6.65 -11.34
CA ARG A 347 -24.49 5.73 -12.16
C ARG A 347 -23.89 5.47 -13.54
N ARG A 348 -23.40 6.53 -14.18
CA ARG A 348 -22.57 6.56 -15.38
C ARG A 348 -21.36 7.43 -15.03
N HIS A 349 -20.17 6.82 -14.91
CA HIS A 349 -19.00 7.46 -14.31
C HIS A 349 -17.98 7.86 -15.35
N ALA A 350 -17.56 6.88 -16.15
CA ALA A 350 -16.55 7.08 -17.18
C ALA A 350 -16.91 6.24 -18.39
N THR A 351 -16.33 6.60 -19.53
CA THR A 351 -16.50 5.88 -20.77
C THR A 351 -15.13 5.66 -21.39
N ILE A 352 -14.82 4.42 -21.77
CA ILE A 352 -13.64 4.09 -22.58
C ILE A 352 -14.09 3.91 -24.02
N THR A 353 -13.42 4.62 -24.93
CA THR A 353 -13.62 4.48 -26.38
C THR A 353 -12.39 3.83 -26.98
N ALA A 354 -12.58 2.66 -27.62
CA ALA A 354 -11.58 1.93 -28.38
C ALA A 354 -11.78 2.20 -29.87
N ALA A 355 -10.83 2.92 -30.49
CA ALA A 355 -10.84 3.25 -31.90
C ALA A 355 -9.41 3.16 -32.47
N ASP A 356 -9.24 2.49 -33.62
CA ASP A 356 -7.97 2.40 -34.35
C ASP A 356 -6.76 1.92 -33.49
N GLY A 357 -7.01 1.05 -32.50
CA GLY A 357 -5.98 0.56 -31.58
C GLY A 357 -5.58 1.54 -30.47
N SER A 358 -6.25 2.69 -30.37
CA SER A 358 -6.15 3.65 -29.28
C SER A 358 -7.33 3.54 -28.32
N TYR A 359 -7.07 3.75 -27.04
CA TYR A 359 -8.06 3.67 -25.97
C TYR A 359 -8.11 5.01 -25.27
N THR A 360 -9.25 5.67 -25.25
CA THR A 360 -9.42 6.96 -24.59
C THR A 360 -10.48 6.86 -23.52
N ILE A 361 -10.14 7.21 -22.28
CA ILE A 361 -11.08 7.30 -21.18
C ILE A 361 -11.57 8.74 -21.03
N ARG A 362 -12.88 8.90 -20.83
CA ARG A 362 -13.54 10.17 -20.56
C ARG A 362 -14.36 10.06 -19.28
N ASP A 363 -14.26 11.07 -18.43
CA ASP A 363 -15.16 11.23 -17.28
C ASP A 363 -16.52 11.78 -17.76
N GLU A 364 -17.62 11.14 -17.36
CA GLU A 364 -18.99 11.50 -17.78
C GLU A 364 -19.64 12.53 -16.83
N GLY A 365 -18.83 13.38 -16.20
CA GLY A 365 -19.29 14.31 -15.17
C GLY A 365 -19.56 13.60 -13.84
N SER A 366 -18.70 12.64 -13.50
CA SER A 366 -18.86 11.86 -12.29
C SER A 366 -18.67 12.72 -11.03
N SER A 367 -19.32 12.32 -9.94
CA SER A 367 -19.32 13.09 -8.69
C SER A 367 -17.93 13.17 -8.06
N ASN A 368 -17.13 12.11 -8.17
CA ASN A 368 -15.80 12.03 -7.58
C ASN A 368 -14.67 12.27 -8.60
N GLY A 369 -14.97 12.13 -9.89
CA GLY A 369 -14.00 12.22 -10.98
C GLY A 369 -13.31 10.90 -11.29
N THR A 370 -12.84 10.81 -12.52
CA THR A 370 -11.94 9.76 -13.00
C THR A 370 -10.51 10.22 -12.90
N PHE A 371 -9.60 9.34 -12.48
CA PHE A 371 -8.18 9.66 -12.38
C PHE A 371 -7.36 8.67 -13.20
N VAL A 372 -6.31 9.15 -13.84
CA VAL A 372 -5.29 8.32 -14.51
C VAL A 372 -3.94 8.70 -13.93
N ASN A 373 -3.20 7.71 -13.41
CA ASN A 373 -1.91 7.89 -12.76
C ASN A 373 -1.93 8.97 -11.66
N GLY A 374 -3.02 9.00 -10.87
CA GLY A 374 -3.23 9.95 -9.77
C GLY A 374 -3.65 11.37 -10.18
N ALA A 375 -3.71 11.68 -11.47
CA ALA A 375 -4.22 12.96 -11.97
C ALA A 375 -5.70 12.85 -12.32
N LYS A 376 -6.53 13.80 -11.87
CA LYS A 376 -7.93 13.87 -12.27
C LYS A 376 -8.02 14.30 -13.73
N ILE A 377 -8.78 13.57 -14.53
CA ILE A 377 -8.93 13.81 -15.96
C ILE A 377 -10.37 14.19 -16.31
N ALA A 378 -10.52 14.92 -17.41
CA ALA A 378 -11.79 15.00 -18.13
C ALA A 378 -11.80 14.00 -19.28
N GLU A 379 -10.68 13.88 -19.99
CA GLU A 379 -10.42 12.90 -21.04
C GLU A 379 -8.92 12.63 -21.13
N GLN A 380 -8.52 11.37 -21.34
CA GLN A 380 -7.13 10.99 -21.53
C GLN A 380 -7.00 9.69 -22.35
N THR A 381 -6.03 9.62 -23.25
CA THR A 381 -5.63 8.38 -23.91
C THR A 381 -4.85 7.49 -22.95
N LEU A 382 -5.25 6.23 -22.85
CA LEU A 382 -4.67 5.21 -21.99
C LEU A 382 -3.51 4.47 -22.70
N ALA A 383 -2.42 4.28 -21.97
CA ALA A 383 -1.31 3.42 -22.34
C ALA A 383 -1.31 2.15 -21.47
N ALA A 384 -0.82 1.04 -22.02
CA ALA A 384 -0.69 -0.20 -21.26
C ALA A 384 0.14 0.04 -19.98
N GLY A 385 -0.39 -0.39 -18.83
CA GLY A 385 0.20 -0.18 -17.51
C GLY A 385 -0.40 0.99 -16.73
N ASP A 386 -1.16 1.89 -17.37
CA ASP A 386 -1.78 3.03 -16.69
C ASP A 386 -2.69 2.60 -15.54
N GLU A 387 -2.59 3.31 -14.41
CA GLU A 387 -3.50 3.15 -13.29
C GLU A 387 -4.70 4.07 -13.47
N VAL A 388 -5.87 3.47 -13.69
CA VAL A 388 -7.16 4.14 -13.79
C VAL A 388 -7.89 4.00 -12.46
N GLN A 389 -8.21 5.12 -11.81
CA GLN A 389 -9.03 5.12 -10.61
C GLN A 389 -10.44 5.62 -10.93
N ILE A 390 -11.43 4.80 -10.58
CA ILE A 390 -12.86 5.09 -10.70
C ILE A 390 -13.50 4.75 -9.35
N GLY A 391 -14.03 5.77 -8.67
CA GLY A 391 -14.50 5.62 -7.31
C GLY A 391 -13.36 5.25 -6.33
N ALA A 392 -13.60 4.23 -5.51
CA ALA A 392 -12.64 3.70 -4.53
C ALA A 392 -11.75 2.60 -5.13
N THR A 393 -11.98 2.23 -6.39
CA THR A 393 -11.28 1.14 -7.05
C THR A 393 -10.21 1.68 -8.00
N LYS A 394 -9.04 1.07 -7.94
CA LYS A 394 -7.95 1.30 -8.89
C LYS A 394 -7.85 0.09 -9.82
N PHE A 395 -7.68 0.38 -11.09
CA PHE A 395 -7.53 -0.59 -12.16
C PHE A 395 -6.21 -0.34 -12.88
N ARG A 396 -5.54 -1.40 -13.31
CA ARG A 396 -4.43 -1.32 -14.25
C ARG A 396 -4.95 -1.64 -15.64
N PHE A 397 -4.71 -0.77 -16.61
CA PHE A 397 -5.04 -1.02 -18.01
C PHE A 397 -4.00 -1.92 -18.66
N GLN A 398 -4.43 -2.95 -19.39
CA GLN A 398 -3.57 -3.93 -20.07
C GLN A 398 -4.08 -4.16 -21.50
N LEU A 399 -3.19 -4.50 -22.43
CA LEU A 399 -3.50 -4.85 -23.83
C LEU A 399 -3.39 -6.35 -24.11
#